data_AF-A0A183HDM5-F1
#
_entry.id   AF-A0A183HDM5-F1
#
_cell.length_a   1.000
_cell.length_b   1.000
_cell.length_c   1.000
_cell.angle_alpha   90.00
_cell.angle_beta   90.00
_cell.angle_gamma   90.00
#
_symmetry.space_group_name_H-M   'P 1'
#
loop_
_entity.id
_entity.type
_entity.pdbx_description
1 polymer ?
#
loop_
_entity_poly.entity_id
_entity_poly.type
_entity_poly.pdbx_seq_one_letter_code
_entity_poly.pdbx_strand_id
1 'polypeptide(L)'
;MIFVFLQEVEPSDAECEEAMKKFVQITKTDEACAHFFLQDFNWQLQPALEQFFSYAPEAEFGSNSTKASSQIVVSKPDKDFSLTVMSWNIDGLDETNLAIRFTAVCYIISKIAADVVFLQEMTPDLVSQIRKNLSGEYSILVATPNLPYFTVVLLKPLIEFISHKAIPYRRSGMGRSMQLVETSLHGRKIMLLNTHLESMKEHSDIRITQIQECFEQLVEWDDGKTVIIFGGDLNARDSEVRNPIKNYPK
;
A
#
# COMPACT_ATOMS: atom_id res chain seq x y z
N MET A 1 -9.74 50.61 2.29
CA MET A 1 -9.77 49.29 1.65
C MET A 1 -9.79 48.28 2.78
N ILE A 2 -10.97 47.76 3.13
CA ILE A 2 -11.18 46.85 4.26
C ILE A 2 -10.90 45.44 3.76
N PHE A 3 -9.85 44.81 4.28
CA PHE A 3 -9.65 43.37 4.12
C PHE A 3 -10.63 42.67 5.06
N VAL A 4 -11.62 42.00 4.49
CA VAL A 4 -12.50 41.08 5.22
C VAL A 4 -11.74 39.77 5.34
N PHE A 5 -11.26 39.43 6.54
CA PHE A 5 -10.86 38.07 6.85
C PHE A 5 -12.13 37.23 6.92
N LEU A 6 -12.31 36.31 5.96
CA LEU A 6 -13.23 35.19 6.14
C LEU A 6 -12.58 34.28 7.18
N GLN A 7 -13.16 34.24 8.39
CA GLN A 7 -12.86 33.18 9.36
C GLN A 7 -13.35 31.86 8.78
N GLU A 8 -12.44 30.95 8.44
CA GLU A 8 -12.78 29.54 8.27
C GLU A 8 -13.19 29.02 9.65
N VAL A 9 -14.48 28.76 9.82
CA VAL A 9 -15.03 28.18 11.05
C VAL A 9 -14.72 26.69 11.01
N GLU A 10 -13.90 26.22 11.96
CA GLU A 10 -13.64 24.79 12.11
C GLU A 10 -14.96 24.07 12.49
N PRO A 11 -15.27 22.93 11.85
CA PRO A 11 -16.48 22.17 12.13
C PRO A 11 -16.44 21.59 13.55
N SER A 12 -17.60 21.55 14.21
CA SER A 12 -17.74 20.94 15.53
C SER A 12 -17.66 19.41 15.46
N ASP A 13 -17.25 18.77 16.56
CA ASP A 13 -17.16 17.29 16.65
C ASP A 13 -18.46 16.58 16.24
N ALA A 14 -19.62 17.18 16.53
CA ALA A 14 -20.92 16.64 16.15
C ALA A 14 -21.17 16.70 14.63
N GLU A 15 -20.72 17.78 13.98
CA GLU A 15 -20.82 17.93 12.52
C GLU A 15 -19.88 16.95 11.81
N CYS A 16 -18.68 16.74 12.37
CA CYS A 16 -17.71 15.75 11.90
C CYS A 16 -18.29 14.32 11.97
N GLU A 17 -18.90 13.94 13.10
CA GLU A 17 -19.50 12.63 13.29
C GLU A 17 -20.71 12.41 12.36
N GLU A 18 -21.54 13.44 12.16
CA GLU A 18 -22.68 13.37 11.24
C GLU A 18 -22.23 13.23 9.78
N ALA A 19 -21.19 13.96 9.37
CA ALA A 19 -20.62 13.86 8.03
C ALA A 19 -20.05 12.46 7.77
N MET A 20 -19.34 11.88 8.75
CA MET A 20 -18.82 10.50 8.65
C MET A 20 -19.94 9.48 8.47
N LYS A 21 -20.99 9.53 9.30
CA LYS A 21 -22.13 8.60 9.19
C LYS A 21 -22.81 8.69 7.84
N LYS A 22 -23.02 9.91 7.33
CA LYS A 22 -23.63 10.15 6.01
C LYS A 22 -22.74 9.65 4.88
N PHE A 23 -21.43 9.90 4.95
CA PHE A 23 -20.47 9.42 3.96
C PHE A 23 -20.51 7.90 3.87
N VAL A 24 -20.28 7.19 5.00
CA VAL A 24 -20.38 5.72 5.12
C VAL A 24 -21.69 5.18 4.53
N GLN A 25 -22.81 5.82 4.86
CA GLN A 25 -24.12 5.37 4.39
C GLN A 25 -24.28 5.50 2.86
N ILE A 26 -23.72 6.55 2.25
CA ILE A 26 -23.83 6.87 0.82
C ILE A 26 -22.86 6.02 0.00
N THR A 27 -21.60 5.95 0.42
CA THR A 27 -20.52 5.26 -0.31
C THR A 27 -20.49 3.76 -0.06
N LYS A 28 -21.18 3.29 0.99
CA LYS A 28 -21.12 1.90 1.50
C LYS A 28 -19.71 1.48 1.91
N THR A 29 -18.88 2.43 2.35
CA THR A 29 -17.53 2.18 2.89
C THR A 29 -17.52 2.13 4.42
N ASP A 30 -16.34 2.03 5.03
CA ASP A 30 -16.17 2.12 6.49
C ASP A 30 -15.86 3.54 6.97
N GLU A 31 -15.82 3.71 8.30
CA GLU A 31 -15.54 4.98 8.98
C GLU A 31 -14.10 5.49 8.73
N ALA A 32 -13.14 4.58 8.50
CA ALA A 32 -11.76 4.98 8.21
C ALA A 32 -11.66 5.63 6.83
N CYS A 33 -12.35 5.08 5.83
CA CYS A 33 -12.51 5.68 4.51
C CYS A 33 -13.26 7.02 4.59
N ALA A 34 -14.33 7.10 5.38
CA ALA A 34 -15.06 8.36 5.56
C ALA A 34 -14.22 9.47 6.20
N HIS A 35 -13.51 9.16 7.28
CA HIS A 35 -12.59 10.09 7.93
C HIS A 35 -11.48 10.54 6.97
N PHE A 36 -10.97 9.60 6.18
CA PHE A 36 -9.92 9.85 5.20
C PHE A 36 -10.32 10.92 4.17
N PHE A 37 -11.52 10.84 3.60
CA PHE A 37 -11.99 11.85 2.65
C PHE A 37 -12.46 13.12 3.33
N LEU A 38 -13.20 13.04 4.44
CA LEU A 38 -13.79 14.22 5.07
C LEU A 38 -12.76 15.19 5.66
N GLN A 39 -11.66 14.69 6.23
CA GLN A 39 -10.62 15.55 6.80
C GLN A 39 -9.96 16.46 5.74
N ASP A 40 -9.91 16.04 4.47
CA ASP A 40 -9.28 16.78 3.38
C ASP A 40 -10.19 17.88 2.80
N PHE A 41 -11.48 17.87 3.14
CA PHE A 41 -12.49 18.82 2.64
C PHE A 41 -13.16 19.61 3.77
N ASN A 42 -12.46 19.87 4.88
CA ASN A 42 -12.99 20.56 6.06
C ASN A 42 -14.34 19.95 6.53
N TRP A 43 -14.43 18.62 6.48
CA TRP A 43 -15.62 17.83 6.82
C TRP A 43 -16.88 18.17 6.02
N GLN A 44 -16.72 18.79 4.84
CA GLN A 44 -17.81 19.03 3.92
C GLN A 44 -18.13 17.75 3.13
N LEU A 45 -19.35 17.25 3.34
CA LEU A 45 -19.79 15.98 2.75
C LEU A 45 -19.81 15.98 1.22
N GLN A 46 -20.33 17.03 0.57
CA GLN A 46 -20.51 17.03 -0.89
C GLN A 46 -19.18 17.01 -1.66
N PRO A 47 -18.19 17.89 -1.37
CA PRO A 47 -16.87 17.81 -2.02
C PRO A 47 -16.17 16.47 -1.78
N ALA A 48 -16.29 15.91 -0.56
CA ALA A 48 -15.73 14.61 -0.24
C ALA A 48 -16.37 13.48 -1.07
N LEU A 49 -17.70 13.51 -1.26
CA LEU A 49 -18.42 12.55 -2.10
C LEU A 49 -18.11 12.70 -3.58
N GLU A 50 -18.04 13.93 -4.09
CA GLU A 50 -17.65 14.21 -5.48
C GLU A 50 -16.25 13.65 -5.75
N GLN A 51 -15.31 13.88 -4.84
CA GLN A 51 -13.97 13.32 -4.93
C GLN A 51 -14.01 11.79 -4.89
N PHE A 52 -14.75 11.20 -3.95
CA PHE A 52 -14.89 9.75 -3.85
C PHE A 52 -15.46 9.12 -5.14
N PHE A 53 -16.56 9.66 -5.67
CA PHE A 53 -17.20 9.13 -6.87
C PHE A 53 -16.42 9.44 -8.15
N SER A 54 -15.58 10.47 -8.18
CA SER A 54 -14.67 10.71 -9.30
C SER A 54 -13.69 9.54 -9.54
N TYR A 55 -13.45 8.72 -8.51
CA TYR A 55 -12.60 7.52 -8.57
C TYR A 55 -13.38 6.22 -8.85
N ALA A 56 -14.72 6.25 -8.84
CA ALA A 56 -15.54 5.09 -9.15
C ALA A 56 -15.76 4.99 -10.67
N PRO A 57 -15.44 3.85 -11.33
CA PRO A 57 -15.87 3.64 -12.71
C PRO A 57 -17.41 3.61 -12.76
N GLU A 58 -18.01 4.24 -13.77
CA GLU A 58 -19.46 4.27 -13.98
C GLU A 58 -20.02 2.84 -14.02
N ALA A 59 -20.56 2.36 -12.89
CA ALA A 59 -21.20 1.06 -12.78
C ALA A 59 -22.68 1.26 -12.45
N GLU A 60 -23.50 0.79 -13.38
CA GLU A 60 -24.95 0.90 -13.42
C GLU A 60 -25.64 0.38 -12.15
N PHE A 61 -26.58 1.18 -11.64
CA PHE A 61 -27.43 0.86 -10.51
C PHE A 61 -28.47 -0.20 -10.90
N GLY A 62 -28.22 -1.47 -10.58
CA GLY A 62 -29.12 -2.58 -10.85
C GLY A 62 -29.41 -3.42 -9.60
N SER A 63 -30.56 -3.19 -9.00
CA SER A 63 -31.11 -3.93 -7.85
C SER A 63 -31.46 -5.38 -8.19
N ASN A 64 -31.06 -6.37 -7.36
CA ASN A 64 -31.97 -7.25 -6.59
C ASN A 64 -31.31 -8.47 -5.91
N SER A 65 -31.68 -8.66 -4.65
CA SER A 65 -31.72 -9.85 -3.79
C SER A 65 -31.84 -11.23 -4.48
N THR A 66 -31.12 -12.28 -4.06
CA THR A 66 -31.45 -13.27 -2.98
C THR A 66 -30.65 -14.58 -3.06
N LYS A 67 -30.19 -15.02 -1.87
CA LYS A 67 -30.00 -16.40 -1.33
C LYS A 67 -28.95 -17.37 -1.91
N ALA A 68 -28.22 -17.93 -0.94
CA ALA A 68 -27.11 -18.87 -1.01
C ALA A 68 -27.52 -20.31 -1.38
N SER A 69 -26.59 -21.01 -2.03
CA SER A 69 -26.38 -22.46 -1.82
C SER A 69 -24.92 -22.82 -2.14
N SER A 70 -24.30 -23.53 -1.21
CA SER A 70 -22.92 -23.98 -1.20
C SER A 70 -22.70 -25.17 -2.14
N GLN A 71 -21.86 -24.98 -3.16
CA GLN A 71 -21.18 -26.06 -3.87
C GLN A 71 -19.72 -25.69 -4.06
N ILE A 72 -18.83 -26.60 -3.63
CA ILE A 72 -17.39 -26.53 -3.84
C ILE A 72 -17.16 -26.73 -5.34
N VAL A 73 -16.96 -25.63 -6.06
CA VAL A 73 -16.57 -25.63 -7.46
C VAL A 73 -15.05 -25.46 -7.48
N VAL A 74 -14.35 -26.49 -7.97
CA VAL A 74 -12.95 -26.34 -8.40
C VAL A 74 -12.96 -25.31 -9.52
N SER A 75 -12.59 -24.07 -9.19
CA SER A 75 -12.73 -22.93 -10.09
C SER A 75 -11.75 -23.04 -11.25
N LYS A 76 -12.28 -22.85 -12.46
CA LYS A 76 -11.49 -22.43 -13.63
C LYS A 76 -10.66 -21.20 -13.25
N PRO A 77 -9.48 -20.95 -13.88
CA PRO A 77 -8.73 -19.73 -13.62
C PRO A 77 -9.67 -18.54 -13.76
N ASP A 78 -9.74 -17.78 -12.68
CA ASP A 78 -10.72 -16.71 -12.52
C ASP A 78 -10.38 -15.61 -13.51
N LYS A 79 -11.19 -15.48 -14.56
CA LYS A 79 -10.94 -14.53 -15.64
C LYS A 79 -11.03 -13.07 -15.17
N ASP A 80 -11.56 -12.82 -13.97
CA ASP A 80 -11.82 -11.48 -13.45
C ASP A 80 -10.85 -11.06 -12.33
N PHE A 81 -9.80 -11.84 -12.02
CA PHE A 81 -8.76 -11.41 -11.07
C PHE A 81 -7.56 -10.82 -11.80
N SER A 82 -7.39 -9.51 -11.68
CA SER A 82 -6.19 -8.80 -12.10
C SER A 82 -5.69 -7.96 -10.93
N LEU A 83 -4.37 -7.95 -10.75
CA LEU A 83 -3.69 -7.12 -9.78
C LEU A 83 -2.37 -6.65 -10.41
N THR A 84 -2.19 -5.34 -10.47
CA THR A 84 -0.97 -4.72 -10.97
C THR A 84 -0.09 -4.29 -9.80
N VAL A 85 1.19 -4.63 -9.90
CA VAL A 85 2.18 -4.30 -8.86
C VAL A 85 3.34 -3.57 -9.49
N MET A 86 3.67 -2.42 -8.92
CA MET A 86 4.87 -1.66 -9.24
C MET A 86 5.87 -1.78 -8.09
N SER A 87 7.16 -1.88 -8.38
CA SER A 87 8.22 -1.82 -7.37
C SER A 87 9.31 -0.85 -7.81
N TRP A 88 9.70 0.05 -6.91
CA TRP A 88 10.69 1.09 -7.22
C TRP A 88 11.51 1.51 -5.99
N ASN A 89 12.82 1.29 -6.07
CA ASN A 89 13.78 1.99 -5.23
C ASN A 89 13.93 3.43 -5.75
N ILE A 90 13.48 4.39 -4.95
CA ILE A 90 13.39 5.80 -5.38
C ILE A 90 14.65 6.61 -5.04
N ASP A 91 15.62 5.99 -4.37
CA ASP A 91 16.89 6.60 -3.98
C ASP A 91 16.69 7.93 -3.24
N GLY A 92 15.84 7.93 -2.20
CA GLY A 92 15.55 9.12 -1.40
C GLY A 92 16.71 9.57 -0.51
N LEU A 93 17.79 8.77 -0.46
CA LEU A 93 19.05 9.10 0.21
C LEU A 93 19.92 10.07 -0.61
N ASP A 94 19.75 10.14 -1.94
CA ASP A 94 20.42 11.15 -2.75
C ASP A 94 19.66 12.48 -2.68
N GLU A 95 20.27 13.44 -1.98
CA GLU A 95 19.73 14.80 -1.83
C GLU A 95 19.76 15.60 -3.15
N THR A 96 20.52 15.14 -4.16
CA THR A 96 20.68 15.84 -5.44
C THR A 96 19.35 15.93 -6.18
N ASN A 97 18.79 17.15 -6.27
CA ASN A 97 17.48 17.41 -6.90
C ASN A 97 16.32 16.60 -6.29
N LEU A 98 16.42 16.19 -5.02
CA LEU A 98 15.49 15.26 -4.37
C LEU A 98 14.03 15.69 -4.51
N ALA A 99 13.70 16.96 -4.23
CA ALA A 99 12.33 17.46 -4.31
C ALA A 99 11.72 17.33 -5.73
N ILE A 100 12.52 17.60 -6.77
CA ILE A 100 12.09 17.51 -8.18
C ILE A 100 11.93 16.04 -8.58
N ARG A 101 12.94 15.22 -8.29
CA ARG A 101 12.90 13.77 -8.53
C ARG A 101 11.69 13.13 -7.85
N PHE A 102 11.46 13.44 -6.59
CA PHE A 102 10.38 12.82 -5.83
C PHE A 102 8.99 13.29 -6.28
N THR A 103 8.86 14.55 -6.71
CA THR A 103 7.63 15.01 -7.38
C THR A 103 7.37 14.22 -8.67
N ALA A 104 8.41 13.97 -9.48
CA ALA A 104 8.28 13.16 -10.68
C ALA A 104 7.92 11.70 -10.36
N VAL A 105 8.50 11.11 -9.30
CA VAL A 105 8.12 9.78 -8.80
C VAL A 105 6.63 9.72 -8.48
N CYS A 106 6.11 10.68 -7.70
CA CYS A 106 4.68 10.73 -7.36
C CYS A 106 3.80 10.84 -8.61
N TYR A 107 4.18 11.70 -9.56
CA TYR A 107 3.47 11.84 -10.83
C TYR A 107 3.45 10.54 -11.64
N ILE A 108 4.57 9.84 -11.73
CA ILE A 108 4.67 8.57 -12.47
C ILE A 108 3.81 7.49 -11.80
N ILE A 109 3.82 7.40 -10.47
CA ILE A 109 2.97 6.47 -9.72
C ILE A 109 1.48 6.73 -9.99
N SER A 110 1.05 7.99 -9.94
CA SER A 110 -0.33 8.40 -10.26
C SER A 110 -0.69 8.03 -11.71
N LYS A 111 0.22 8.25 -12.66
CA LYS A 111 0.01 7.93 -14.08
C LYS A 111 -0.04 6.44 -14.41
N ILE A 112 0.83 5.64 -13.79
CA ILE A 112 0.83 4.19 -13.96
C ILE A 112 -0.40 3.59 -13.28
N ALA A 113 -0.84 4.17 -12.16
CA ALA A 113 -2.03 3.77 -11.42
C ALA A 113 -2.05 2.28 -11.04
N ALA A 114 -0.90 1.70 -10.70
CA ALA A 114 -0.81 0.31 -10.26
C ALA A 114 -1.63 0.10 -8.97
N ASP A 115 -2.19 -1.10 -8.78
CA ASP A 115 -3.04 -1.41 -7.62
C ASP A 115 -2.22 -1.42 -6.32
N VAL A 116 -0.99 -1.91 -6.40
CA VAL A 116 -0.01 -1.94 -5.31
C VAL A 116 1.31 -1.33 -5.77
N VAL A 117 1.92 -0.51 -4.92
CA VAL A 117 3.27 0.03 -5.17
C VAL A 117 4.18 -0.28 -3.99
N PHE A 118 5.32 -0.90 -4.26
CA PHE A 118 6.40 -1.13 -3.32
C PHE A 118 7.49 -0.09 -3.52
N LEU A 119 7.77 0.73 -2.51
CA LEU A 119 8.85 1.70 -2.54
C LEU A 119 9.96 1.31 -1.56
N GLN A 120 11.21 1.56 -1.95
CA GLN A 120 12.40 1.44 -1.11
C GLN A 120 13.17 2.77 -1.10
N GLU A 121 13.98 2.97 -0.05
CA GLU A 121 14.74 4.21 0.19
C GLU A 121 13.87 5.47 0.32
N MET A 122 12.68 5.32 0.89
CA MET A 122 11.91 6.46 1.38
C MET A 122 12.54 7.00 2.66
N THR A 123 12.61 8.33 2.80
CA THR A 123 13.12 9.00 4.01
C THR A 123 12.00 9.71 4.76
N PRO A 124 12.17 10.04 6.06
CA PRO A 124 11.17 10.78 6.85
C PRO A 124 10.69 12.07 6.19
N ASP A 125 11.59 12.85 5.59
CA ASP A 125 11.27 14.16 5.01
C ASP A 125 10.31 14.06 3.82
N LEU A 126 10.33 12.93 3.10
CA LEU A 126 9.47 12.68 1.94
C LEU A 126 8.06 12.20 2.32
N VAL A 127 7.82 11.82 3.59
CA VAL A 127 6.51 11.30 4.02
C VAL A 127 5.41 12.35 3.91
N SER A 128 5.71 13.60 4.25
CA SER A 128 4.75 14.69 4.11
C SER A 128 4.36 14.91 2.64
N GLN A 129 5.35 14.86 1.75
CA GLN A 129 5.17 15.10 0.33
C GLN A 129 4.42 13.95 -0.37
N ILE A 130 4.70 12.69 -0.05
CA ILE A 130 3.97 11.56 -0.63
C ILE A 130 2.51 11.55 -0.19
N ARG A 131 2.23 11.89 1.08
CA ARG A 131 0.85 12.04 1.58
C ARG A 131 0.13 13.16 0.85
N LYS A 132 0.75 14.32 0.74
CA LYS A 132 0.18 15.44 -0.01
C LYS A 132 -0.14 15.08 -1.46
N ASN A 133 0.72 14.31 -2.12
CA ASN A 133 0.60 14.05 -3.55
C ASN A 133 -0.26 12.83 -3.90
N LEU A 134 -0.28 11.80 -3.05
CA LEU A 134 -0.85 10.49 -3.38
C LEU A 134 -1.91 9.99 -2.40
N SER A 135 -2.15 10.65 -1.27
CA SER A 135 -3.18 10.18 -0.32
C SER A 135 -4.54 10.01 -1.00
N GLY A 136 -4.97 10.97 -1.82
CA GLY A 136 -6.26 10.89 -2.53
C GLY A 136 -6.42 9.69 -3.46
N GLU A 137 -5.31 9.01 -3.81
CA GLU A 137 -5.31 7.84 -4.69
C GLU A 137 -4.89 6.54 -3.99
N TYR A 138 -4.21 6.61 -2.85
CA TYR A 138 -3.57 5.46 -2.20
C TYR A 138 -3.58 5.58 -0.68
N SER A 139 -3.81 4.45 -0.01
CA SER A 139 -3.38 4.26 1.38
C SER A 139 -1.86 4.12 1.43
N ILE A 140 -1.19 4.84 2.34
CA ILE A 140 0.28 4.91 2.44
C ILE A 140 0.74 4.23 3.74
N LEU A 141 1.34 3.05 3.61
CA LEU A 141 1.81 2.22 4.72
C LEU A 141 3.34 2.32 4.87
N VAL A 142 3.81 2.88 5.98
CA VAL A 142 5.24 3.14 6.24
C VAL A 142 5.82 2.13 7.21
N ALA A 143 6.86 1.39 6.81
CA ALA A 143 7.40 0.28 7.60
C ALA A 143 8.05 0.70 8.93
N THR A 144 9.12 1.49 8.85
CA THR A 144 9.98 1.84 9.99
C THR A 144 10.28 3.34 10.01
N PRO A 145 9.29 4.19 10.32
CA PRO A 145 9.40 5.65 10.18
C PRO A 145 10.47 6.30 11.07
N ASN A 146 10.93 5.60 12.11
CA ASN A 146 11.97 6.07 13.02
C ASN A 146 13.40 5.81 12.52
N LEU A 147 13.57 5.18 11.35
CA LEU A 147 14.87 4.95 10.73
C LEU A 147 15.18 6.03 9.68
N PRO A 148 16.47 6.27 9.35
CA PRO A 148 16.86 7.28 8.37
C PRO A 148 16.24 7.06 6.98
N TYR A 149 15.97 5.80 6.63
CA TYR A 149 15.20 5.42 5.46
C TYR A 149 14.49 4.09 5.71
N PHE A 150 13.47 3.82 4.89
CA PHE A 150 12.57 2.68 5.06
C PHE A 150 11.85 2.33 3.76
N THR A 151 11.05 1.27 3.81
CA THR A 151 10.14 0.89 2.73
C THR A 151 8.74 1.43 2.96
N VAL A 152 8.00 1.58 1.87
CA VAL A 152 6.58 1.99 1.88
C VAL A 152 5.79 1.08 0.96
N VAL A 153 4.54 0.77 1.34
CA VAL A 153 3.56 0.12 0.47
C VAL A 153 2.41 1.09 0.23
N LEU A 154 2.07 1.30 -1.05
CA LEU A 154 0.89 2.04 -1.47
C LEU A 154 -0.19 1.06 -1.92
N LEU A 155 -1.43 1.26 -1.48
CA LEU A 155 -2.58 0.42 -1.84
C LEU A 155 -3.71 1.27 -2.43
N LYS A 156 -4.24 0.88 -3.60
CA LYS A 156 -5.48 1.49 -4.12
C LYS A 156 -6.66 1.21 -3.17
N PRO A 157 -7.65 2.13 -3.07
CA PRO A 157 -8.80 2.00 -2.17
C PRO A 157 -9.64 0.73 -2.35
N LEU A 158 -9.62 0.14 -3.55
CA LEU A 158 -10.33 -1.11 -3.85
C LEU A 158 -9.70 -2.33 -3.17
N ILE A 159 -8.46 -2.23 -2.70
CA ILE A 159 -7.79 -3.26 -1.92
C ILE A 159 -8.14 -3.06 -0.45
N GLU A 160 -8.85 -4.02 0.12
CA GLU A 160 -9.18 -4.05 1.54
C GLU A 160 -7.90 -4.26 2.35
N PHE A 161 -7.59 -3.31 3.23
CA PHE A 161 -6.47 -3.40 4.16
C PHE A 161 -6.88 -4.17 5.42
N ILE A 162 -6.10 -5.20 5.80
CA ILE A 162 -6.39 -6.04 6.99
C ILE A 162 -5.33 -5.81 8.08
N SER A 163 -4.04 -5.98 7.76
CA SER A 163 -2.97 -5.80 8.74
C SER A 163 -1.65 -5.36 8.11
N HIS A 164 -0.81 -4.68 8.88
CA HIS A 164 0.51 -4.20 8.44
C HIS A 164 1.53 -4.34 9.58
N LYS A 165 2.70 -4.89 9.25
CA LYS A 165 3.80 -5.11 10.20
C LYS A 165 5.14 -4.93 9.49
N ALA A 166 6.12 -4.36 10.18
CA ALA A 166 7.52 -4.40 9.76
C ALA A 166 8.33 -5.29 10.72
N ILE A 167 9.07 -6.26 10.17
CA ILE A 167 9.95 -7.16 10.92
C ILE A 167 11.40 -6.83 10.57
N PRO A 168 12.18 -6.23 11.49
CA PRO A 168 13.59 -5.95 11.26
C PRO A 168 14.40 -7.23 11.09
N TYR A 169 15.31 -7.25 10.10
CA TYR A 169 16.28 -8.34 10.00
C TYR A 169 17.36 -8.18 11.07
N ARG A 170 17.51 -9.19 11.92
CA ARG A 170 18.43 -9.08 13.08
C ARG A 170 19.89 -8.86 12.68
N ARG A 171 20.30 -9.41 11.54
CA ARG A 171 21.69 -9.30 11.02
C ARG A 171 21.93 -8.06 10.17
N SER A 172 20.90 -7.25 9.91
CA SER A 172 21.04 -6.09 9.03
C SER A 172 21.92 -5.02 9.68
N GLY A 173 22.93 -4.54 8.96
CA GLY A 173 23.69 -3.33 9.32
C GLY A 173 23.05 -2.04 8.81
N MET A 174 22.10 -2.16 7.88
CA MET A 174 21.53 -1.05 7.13
C MET A 174 20.06 -0.73 7.48
N GLY A 175 19.55 -1.16 8.64
CA GLY A 175 18.17 -0.89 9.06
C GLY A 175 17.08 -1.60 8.21
N ARG A 176 17.40 -2.73 7.58
CA ARG A 176 16.50 -3.44 6.66
C ARG A 176 15.41 -4.21 7.41
N SER A 177 14.25 -4.35 6.78
CA SER A 177 13.10 -5.09 7.33
C SER A 177 12.27 -5.78 6.25
N MET A 178 11.51 -6.80 6.64
CA MET A 178 10.36 -7.29 5.87
C MET A 178 9.14 -6.43 6.19
N GLN A 179 8.58 -5.74 5.21
CA GLN A 179 7.31 -5.06 5.35
C GLN A 179 6.19 -5.99 4.86
N LEU A 180 5.42 -6.49 5.82
CA LEU A 180 4.34 -7.44 5.63
C LEU A 180 3.00 -6.69 5.62
N VAL A 181 2.18 -6.92 4.60
CA VAL A 181 0.81 -6.38 4.54
C VAL A 181 -0.15 -7.49 4.15
N GLU A 182 -1.17 -7.68 4.98
CA GLU A 182 -2.30 -8.56 4.69
C GLU A 182 -3.44 -7.72 4.10
N THR A 183 -3.94 -8.15 2.95
CA THR A 183 -5.01 -7.48 2.24
C THR A 183 -6.01 -8.45 1.63
N SER A 184 -7.10 -7.91 1.09
CA SER A 184 -8.13 -8.66 0.36
C SER A 184 -8.58 -7.87 -0.88
N LEU A 185 -8.80 -8.57 -1.99
CA LEU A 185 -9.38 -7.98 -3.21
C LEU A 185 -10.43 -8.94 -3.77
N HIS A 186 -11.67 -8.47 -3.90
CA HIS A 186 -12.81 -9.29 -4.34
C HIS A 186 -12.95 -10.62 -3.55
N GLY A 187 -12.73 -10.56 -2.24
CA GLY A 187 -12.82 -11.72 -1.34
C GLY A 187 -11.64 -12.70 -1.43
N ARG A 188 -10.58 -12.38 -2.19
CA ARG A 188 -9.32 -13.13 -2.20
C ARG A 188 -8.30 -12.50 -1.28
N LYS A 189 -7.77 -13.30 -0.36
CA LYS A 189 -6.65 -12.91 0.49
C LYS A 189 -5.38 -12.74 -0.34
N ILE A 190 -4.71 -11.61 -0.14
CA ILE A 190 -3.44 -11.26 -0.75
C ILE A 190 -2.45 -10.93 0.36
N MET A 191 -1.25 -11.50 0.30
CA MET A 191 -0.14 -11.19 1.20
C MET A 191 0.97 -10.49 0.43
N LEU A 192 1.36 -9.33 0.91
CA LEU A 192 2.39 -8.49 0.30
C LEU A 192 3.63 -8.48 1.19
N LEU A 193 4.79 -8.81 0.62
CA LEU A 193 6.10 -8.68 1.24
C LEU A 193 6.94 -7.72 0.39
N ASN A 194 7.06 -6.48 0.86
CA ASN A 194 8.01 -5.51 0.33
C ASN A 194 9.28 -5.53 1.20
N THR A 195 10.45 -5.48 0.58
CA THR A 195 11.71 -5.38 1.32
C THR A 195 12.81 -4.68 0.51
N HIS A 196 13.83 -4.20 1.21
CA HIS A 196 15.07 -3.75 0.62
C HIS A 196 16.21 -4.54 1.26
N LEU A 197 16.71 -5.58 0.59
CA LEU A 197 17.72 -6.47 1.15
C LEU A 197 19.11 -5.84 1.15
N GLU A 198 19.99 -6.33 2.03
CA GLU A 198 21.33 -5.81 2.29
C GLU A 198 22.08 -5.51 0.99
N SER A 199 22.52 -4.26 0.87
CA SER A 199 23.16 -3.75 -0.34
C SER A 199 24.62 -4.16 -0.42
N MET A 200 25.23 -3.88 -1.58
CA MET A 200 26.63 -4.16 -1.88
C MET A 200 26.97 -5.66 -1.97
N LYS A 201 28.14 -5.96 -2.53
CA LYS A 201 28.54 -7.34 -2.85
C LYS A 201 29.07 -8.06 -1.60
N GLU A 202 29.80 -7.33 -0.77
CA GLU A 202 30.44 -7.79 0.46
C GLU A 202 29.45 -8.31 1.51
N HIS A 203 28.21 -7.82 1.53
CA HIS A 203 27.17 -8.29 2.45
C HIS A 203 26.33 -9.46 1.90
N SER A 204 26.92 -10.26 1.00
CA SER A 204 26.28 -11.43 0.38
C SER A 204 25.73 -12.41 1.42
N ASP A 205 26.49 -12.68 2.49
CA ASP A 205 26.09 -13.62 3.54
C ASP A 205 24.87 -13.13 4.34
N ILE A 206 24.79 -11.82 4.62
CA ILE A 206 23.65 -11.19 5.28
C ILE A 206 22.43 -11.25 4.35
N ARG A 207 22.59 -10.83 3.08
CA ARG A 207 21.50 -10.85 2.10
C ARG A 207 20.95 -12.27 1.87
N ILE A 208 21.81 -13.29 1.79
CA ILE A 208 21.35 -14.70 1.68
C ILE A 208 20.51 -15.09 2.90
N THR A 209 20.91 -14.68 4.10
CA THR A 209 20.11 -14.96 5.32
C THR A 209 18.76 -14.28 5.24
N GLN A 210 18.71 -13.02 4.80
CA GLN A 210 17.44 -12.28 4.64
C GLN A 210 16.54 -12.90 3.56
N ILE A 211 17.11 -13.38 2.45
CA ILE A 211 16.37 -14.14 1.43
C ILE A 211 15.73 -15.39 2.06
N GLN A 212 16.47 -16.13 2.88
CA GLN A 212 15.94 -17.31 3.58
C GLN A 212 14.79 -16.93 4.52
N GLU A 213 14.95 -15.88 5.33
CA GLU A 213 13.89 -15.36 6.21
C GLU A 213 12.62 -14.98 5.41
N CYS A 214 12.77 -14.34 4.24
CA CYS A 214 11.64 -14.05 3.35
C CYS A 214 10.95 -15.34 2.89
N PHE A 215 11.69 -16.32 2.36
CA PHE A 215 11.10 -17.58 1.87
C PHE A 215 10.44 -18.39 2.98
N GLU A 216 10.99 -18.40 4.19
CA GLU A 216 10.33 -18.97 5.37
C GLU A 216 8.98 -18.30 5.63
N GLN A 217 8.90 -16.96 5.54
CA GLN A 217 7.64 -16.23 5.67
C GLN A 217 6.64 -16.59 4.56
N LEU A 218 7.10 -16.77 3.31
CA LEU A 218 6.22 -17.17 2.21
C LEU A 218 5.63 -18.57 2.43
N VAL A 219 6.44 -19.52 2.91
CA VAL A 219 5.99 -20.88 3.24
C VAL A 219 4.97 -20.86 4.37
N GLU A 220 5.14 -19.98 5.38
CA GLU A 220 4.16 -19.83 6.46
C GLU A 220 2.80 -19.31 5.95
N TRP A 221 2.80 -18.45 4.93
CA TRP A 221 1.58 -17.90 4.33
C TRP A 221 0.92 -18.81 3.30
N ASP A 222 1.65 -19.80 2.78
CA ASP A 222 1.15 -20.65 1.70
C ASP A 222 0.15 -21.69 2.24
N ASP A 223 -1.14 -21.37 2.07
CA ASP A 223 -2.27 -22.26 2.32
C ASP A 223 -2.82 -22.88 1.01
N GLY A 224 -2.10 -22.72 -0.11
CA GLY A 224 -2.51 -23.15 -1.44
C GLY A 224 -3.63 -22.32 -2.09
N LYS A 225 -4.07 -21.23 -1.47
CA LYS A 225 -5.17 -20.36 -1.97
C LYS A 225 -4.82 -18.88 -1.96
N THR A 226 -4.01 -18.46 -1.00
CA THR A 226 -3.59 -17.07 -0.79
C THR A 226 -2.68 -16.62 -1.93
N VAL A 227 -2.95 -15.43 -2.48
CA VAL A 227 -2.05 -14.82 -3.47
C VAL A 227 -0.92 -14.15 -2.71
N ILE A 228 0.33 -14.58 -2.94
CA ILE A 228 1.50 -14.04 -2.25
C ILE A 228 2.36 -13.27 -3.24
N ILE A 229 2.70 -12.03 -2.90
CA ILE A 229 3.57 -11.17 -3.73
C ILE A 229 4.75 -10.75 -2.88
N PHE A 230 5.92 -11.26 -3.25
CA PHE A 230 7.19 -10.92 -2.64
C PHE A 230 8.06 -10.16 -3.63
N GLY A 231 8.60 -9.02 -3.21
CA GLY A 231 9.54 -8.27 -4.02
C GLY A 231 10.10 -7.03 -3.33
N GLY A 232 10.62 -6.13 -4.16
CA GLY A 232 11.36 -4.95 -3.75
C GLY A 232 12.74 -4.90 -4.38
N ASP A 233 13.63 -4.09 -3.81
CA ASP A 233 15.04 -4.10 -4.18
C ASP A 233 15.76 -5.21 -3.41
N LEU A 234 15.90 -6.35 -4.07
CA LEU A 234 16.49 -7.53 -3.43
C LEU A 234 18.01 -7.49 -3.41
N ASN A 235 18.68 -6.57 -4.13
CA ASN A 235 20.14 -6.54 -4.29
C ASN A 235 20.77 -7.91 -4.66
N ALA A 236 19.97 -8.89 -5.09
CA ALA A 236 20.35 -10.28 -5.19
C ALA A 236 21.03 -10.57 -6.51
N ARG A 237 22.04 -11.43 -6.45
CA ARG A 237 22.69 -11.98 -7.65
C ARG A 237 22.17 -13.38 -7.89
N ASP A 238 22.14 -13.82 -9.14
CA ASP A 238 21.67 -15.16 -9.54
C ASP A 238 22.24 -16.30 -8.68
N SER A 239 23.52 -16.23 -8.32
CA SER A 239 24.20 -17.25 -7.52
C SER A 239 23.65 -17.38 -6.09
N GLU A 240 23.08 -16.31 -5.56
CA GLU A 240 22.54 -16.22 -4.19
C GLU A 240 21.13 -16.78 -4.11
N VAL A 241 20.41 -16.82 -5.24
CA VAL A 241 19.03 -17.30 -5.32
C VAL A 241 18.97 -18.78 -5.72
N ARG A 242 19.89 -19.25 -6.58
CA ARG A 242 19.88 -20.64 -7.08
C ARG A 242 20.22 -21.71 -6.03
N ASN A 243 20.99 -21.36 -5.00
CA ASN A 243 21.43 -22.33 -3.97
C ASN A 243 20.41 -22.54 -2.84
N PRO A 244 19.75 -21.50 -2.29
CA PRO A 244 18.72 -21.66 -1.25
C PRO A 244 17.46 -22.38 -1.74
N ILE A 245 17.03 -22.16 -3.00
CA ILE A 245 15.79 -22.73 -3.56
C ILE A 245 15.85 -24.27 -3.66
N LYS A 246 17.04 -24.88 -3.74
CA LYS A 246 17.17 -26.35 -3.80
C LYS A 246 16.69 -27.08 -2.53
N ASN A 247 16.55 -26.36 -1.41
CA ASN A 247 16.14 -26.93 -0.13
C ASN A 247 14.65 -26.75 0.20
N TYR A 248 13.87 -26.09 -0.67
CA TYR A 248 12.42 -25.97 -0.49
C TYR A 248 11.70 -27.07 -1.30
N PRO A 249 10.72 -27.77 -0.72
CA PRO A 249 9.92 -28.74 -1.46
C PRO A 249 9.21 -28.03 -2.63
N LYS A 250 9.25 -28.68 -3.79
CA LYS A 250 8.53 -28.25 -5.00
C LYS A 250 7.03 -28.38 -4.84
#